data_AF-A0A832FQ38-F1
#
_entry.id   AF-A0A832FQ38-F1
#
_cell.length_a   1.000
_cell.length_b   1.000
_cell.length_c   1.000
_cell.angle_alpha   90.00
_cell.angle_beta   90.00
_cell.angle_gamma   90.00
#
_symmetry.space_group_name_H-M   'P 1'
#
loop_
_entity.id
_entity.type
_entity.pdbx_description
1 polymer ?
#
loop_
_entity_poly.entity_id
_entity_poly.type
_entity_poly.pdbx_seq_one_letter_code
_entity_poly.pdbx_strand_id
1 'polypeptide(L)'
;MGGKPAPLLVALLVLAASMAVLAAAEPQPPSLLRSWVGKPPGVTEVVAVSAGELIISDPADDQYKFYRPDWNWPITSDLDLLEARFYSDGGNLYLRFKLSTLKSEYCPYIMVPIDFTPDDPTDGFSEWLPDWSDARLAWRWVAIIGINLGKGGQPFVFYQSWSPTFTGQLALDKSSGVIEAVVPLTSLPGFPKSGRVRLTVVVFANDYGGIWDPGKYNAYDPRTGIFISEDLYAPNVYDTIGLARTWDEVYGSWAKGIREVAPYVVVELSNGVFAGAPKLERMLSYANTLAKRTVIWKVWSVSDPADDQYKFYRPDWNWPITSDLDLREVTLWSDGANLRLRFKLSTLQNSYCPYIMVPIDFTPDDPTDGFSEWLPDWSDTRLPWKWDAIIGVNLGKGGQPFVFYQSWSPTFTGSLSIDASSGVIEVSIPLSALPGLRIYKGVAPMRLTVITFANSFGGIWDPGKNNAYDPATGKTITENDYASNAYDVAGQSPTWEELYGGWATGDYTVDTSFTIAIAV
;
A
#
# COMPACT_ATOMS: atom_id res chain seq x y z
N MET A 1 43.27 -85.51 -11.43
CA MET A 1 43.29 -84.23 -12.18
C MET A 1 42.29 -83.30 -11.51
N GLY A 2 42.74 -82.55 -10.50
CA GLY A 2 41.88 -81.65 -9.72
C GLY A 2 42.31 -80.21 -9.98
N GLY A 3 41.78 -79.62 -11.06
CA GLY A 3 41.99 -78.21 -11.36
C GLY A 3 41.24 -77.36 -10.36
N LYS A 4 41.98 -76.67 -9.47
CA LYS A 4 41.41 -75.63 -8.61
C LYS A 4 40.81 -74.53 -9.52
N PRO A 5 39.57 -74.09 -9.30
CA PRO A 5 39.00 -73.01 -10.09
C PRO A 5 39.79 -71.72 -9.81
N ALA A 6 40.08 -70.99 -10.88
CA ALA A 6 40.85 -69.76 -10.83
C ALA A 6 40.18 -68.72 -9.90
N PRO A 7 40.94 -68.05 -9.02
CA PRO A 7 40.43 -67.05 -8.08
C PRO A 7 39.71 -65.86 -8.76
N LEU A 8 39.90 -65.70 -10.07
CA LEU A 8 39.24 -64.68 -10.88
C LEU A 8 37.73 -64.93 -11.04
N LEU A 9 37.27 -66.19 -11.11
CA LEU A 9 35.86 -66.51 -11.33
C LEU A 9 35.03 -66.33 -10.04
N VAL A 10 35.63 -66.61 -8.89
CA VAL A 10 35.03 -66.38 -7.56
C VAL A 10 34.97 -64.88 -7.28
N ALA A 11 35.99 -64.11 -7.65
CA ALA A 11 35.98 -62.65 -7.53
C ALA A 11 34.90 -62.00 -8.42
N LEU A 12 34.69 -62.49 -9.65
CA LEU A 12 33.63 -61.96 -10.52
C LEU A 12 32.21 -62.28 -10.02
N LEU A 13 32.01 -63.47 -9.43
CA LEU A 13 30.72 -63.85 -8.85
C LEU A 13 30.39 -63.08 -7.56
N VAL A 14 31.40 -62.76 -6.74
CA VAL A 14 31.23 -61.90 -5.56
C VAL A 14 30.97 -60.45 -5.99
N LEU A 15 31.60 -59.96 -7.06
CA LEU A 15 31.35 -58.62 -7.60
C LEU A 15 29.95 -58.52 -8.25
N ALA A 16 29.49 -59.55 -8.96
CA ALA A 16 28.16 -59.59 -9.56
C ALA A 16 27.05 -59.76 -8.51
N ALA A 17 27.28 -60.54 -7.45
CA ALA A 17 26.34 -60.67 -6.33
C ALA A 17 26.27 -59.40 -5.46
N SER A 18 27.36 -58.64 -5.34
CA SER A 18 27.36 -57.34 -4.64
C SER A 18 26.79 -56.21 -5.50
N MET A 19 26.85 -56.30 -6.84
CA MET A 19 26.15 -55.36 -7.73
C MET A 19 24.64 -55.63 -7.81
N ALA A 20 24.19 -56.88 -7.62
CA ALA A 20 22.77 -57.23 -7.65
C ALA A 20 22.02 -56.89 -6.33
N VAL A 21 22.73 -56.79 -5.20
CA VAL A 21 22.13 -56.38 -3.90
C VAL A 21 22.08 -54.85 -3.75
N LEU A 22 22.73 -54.07 -4.63
CA LEU A 22 22.61 -52.61 -4.67
C LEU A 22 21.53 -52.08 -5.64
N ALA A 23 20.85 -52.95 -6.40
CA ALA A 23 19.88 -52.57 -7.42
C ALA A 23 18.40 -52.84 -7.04
N ALA A 24 18.10 -52.99 -5.75
CA ALA A 24 16.73 -53.16 -5.25
C ALA A 24 16.52 -52.39 -3.93
N ALA A 25 16.74 -51.09 -3.99
CA ALA A 25 16.02 -50.14 -3.17
C ALA A 25 15.59 -49.00 -4.11
N GLU A 26 14.53 -49.23 -4.89
CA GLU A 26 13.79 -48.10 -5.43
C GLU A 26 13.40 -47.22 -4.23
N PRO A 27 13.76 -45.92 -4.23
CA PRO A 27 13.40 -45.02 -3.15
C PRO A 27 11.89 -45.02 -2.98
N GLN A 28 11.45 -45.15 -1.72
CA GLN A 28 10.06 -44.99 -1.31
C GLN A 28 9.40 -43.76 -1.98
N PRO A 29 8.11 -43.82 -2.35
CA PRO A 29 7.37 -42.62 -2.73
C PRO A 29 7.46 -41.59 -1.59
N PRO A 30 7.39 -40.28 -1.88
CA PRO A 30 7.84 -39.25 -0.96
C PRO A 30 7.13 -39.38 0.38
N SER A 31 7.91 -39.42 1.45
CA SER A 31 7.42 -39.49 2.82
C SER A 31 6.81 -38.14 3.21
N LEU A 32 5.60 -37.84 2.72
CA LEU A 32 4.86 -36.65 3.14
C LEU A 32 4.76 -36.64 4.68
N LEU A 33 5.03 -35.49 5.29
CA LEU A 33 4.96 -35.33 6.74
C LEU A 33 3.51 -35.38 7.25
N ARG A 34 2.54 -35.04 6.39
CA ARG A 34 1.11 -35.20 6.65
C ARG A 34 0.29 -35.35 5.38
N SER A 35 -0.95 -35.83 5.56
CA SER A 35 -1.97 -35.75 4.51
C SER A 35 -2.59 -34.35 4.50
N TRP A 36 -2.53 -33.68 3.34
CA TRP A 36 -3.15 -32.38 3.11
C TRP A 36 -4.53 -32.58 2.50
N VAL A 37 -5.56 -32.05 3.16
CA VAL A 37 -6.97 -32.31 2.81
C VAL A 37 -7.74 -31.04 2.45
N GLY A 38 -7.16 -29.87 2.72
CA GLY A 38 -7.76 -28.59 2.38
C GLY A 38 -7.81 -28.39 0.85
N LYS A 39 -8.92 -27.80 0.39
CA LYS A 39 -9.09 -27.46 -1.02
C LYS A 39 -8.43 -26.10 -1.30
N PRO A 40 -7.58 -25.98 -2.33
CA PRO A 40 -7.07 -24.68 -2.77
C PRO A 40 -8.19 -23.67 -3.04
N PRO A 41 -7.91 -22.36 -2.92
CA PRO A 41 -8.87 -21.33 -3.28
C PRO A 41 -9.26 -21.43 -4.78
N GLY A 42 -10.44 -20.92 -5.11
CA GLY A 42 -10.93 -20.89 -6.49
C GLY A 42 -10.22 -19.85 -7.36
N VAL A 43 -10.52 -19.80 -8.66
CA VAL A 43 -9.83 -18.90 -9.63
C VAL A 43 -9.90 -17.41 -9.27
N THR A 44 -10.90 -16.99 -8.49
CA THR A 44 -11.11 -15.60 -8.05
C THR A 44 -10.50 -15.27 -6.68
N GLU A 45 -10.05 -16.29 -5.94
CA GLU A 45 -9.52 -16.14 -4.58
C GLU A 45 -8.06 -16.62 -4.57
N VAL A 46 -7.18 -15.89 -3.91
CA VAL A 46 -5.75 -16.26 -3.87
C VAL A 46 -5.36 -16.85 -2.51
N VAL A 47 -6.23 -16.71 -1.51
CA VAL A 47 -6.03 -17.27 -0.17
C VAL A 47 -7.34 -17.82 0.38
N ALA A 48 -7.28 -18.96 1.06
CA ALA A 48 -8.43 -19.56 1.73
C ALA A 48 -8.00 -20.32 2.99
N VAL A 49 -8.94 -20.49 3.93
CA VAL A 49 -8.83 -21.49 4.99
C VAL A 49 -9.75 -22.66 4.64
N SER A 50 -9.20 -23.86 4.54
CA SER A 50 -9.94 -25.07 4.19
C SER A 50 -9.48 -26.24 5.05
N ALA A 51 -10.42 -26.91 5.72
CA ALA A 51 -10.12 -28.02 6.64
C ALA A 51 -9.06 -27.69 7.72
N GLY A 52 -9.04 -26.44 8.19
CA GLY A 52 -8.07 -25.95 9.18
C GLY A 52 -6.68 -25.63 8.61
N GLU A 53 -6.52 -25.70 7.28
CA GLU A 53 -5.31 -25.33 6.56
C GLU A 53 -5.45 -23.91 6.02
N LEU A 54 -4.50 -23.03 6.31
CA LEU A 54 -4.31 -21.82 5.50
C LEU A 54 -3.66 -22.24 4.18
N ILE A 55 -4.27 -21.89 3.06
CA ILE A 55 -3.77 -22.19 1.71
C ILE A 55 -3.68 -20.88 0.96
N ILE A 56 -2.49 -20.59 0.43
CA ILE A 56 -2.21 -19.42 -0.38
C ILE A 56 -1.72 -19.93 -1.73
N SER A 57 -2.39 -19.53 -2.81
CA SER A 57 -1.94 -19.79 -4.18
C SER A 57 -1.05 -18.66 -4.65
N ASP A 58 -0.12 -18.96 -5.53
CA ASP A 58 0.67 -17.97 -6.25
C ASP A 58 0.38 -18.05 -7.76
N PRO A 59 0.46 -16.93 -8.49
CA PRO A 59 0.61 -16.97 -9.93
C PRO A 59 1.84 -17.78 -10.33
N ALA A 60 1.79 -18.44 -11.48
CA ALA A 60 2.98 -19.08 -12.03
C ALA A 60 3.80 -18.08 -12.84
N ASP A 61 5.10 -18.36 -13.00
CA ASP A 61 6.03 -17.60 -13.83
C ASP A 61 6.19 -16.13 -13.39
N ASP A 62 6.01 -15.80 -12.10
CA ASP A 62 6.12 -14.45 -11.56
C ASP A 62 7.38 -14.22 -10.70
N GLN A 63 8.28 -15.20 -10.64
CA GLN A 63 9.59 -15.07 -10.03
C GLN A 63 10.42 -13.92 -10.67
N TYR A 64 11.23 -13.23 -9.86
CA TYR A 64 11.89 -11.98 -10.23
C TYR A 64 13.27 -11.84 -9.58
N LYS A 65 13.91 -10.67 -9.72
CA LYS A 65 15.10 -10.30 -8.96
C LYS A 65 14.91 -8.92 -8.36
N PHE A 66 14.85 -8.89 -7.04
CA PHE A 66 14.49 -7.68 -6.31
C PHE A 66 15.59 -6.60 -6.26
N TYR A 67 16.85 -6.97 -6.02
CA TYR A 67 17.89 -6.02 -5.60
C TYR A 67 18.94 -5.71 -6.70
N ARG A 68 19.27 -6.69 -7.55
CA ARG A 68 20.22 -6.51 -8.67
C ARG A 68 19.67 -7.14 -9.96
N PRO A 69 18.67 -6.52 -10.61
CA PRO A 69 18.17 -7.01 -11.90
C PRO A 69 19.26 -6.96 -13.00
N ASP A 70 20.28 -6.12 -12.83
CA ASP A 70 21.49 -6.02 -13.64
C ASP A 70 22.43 -7.22 -13.52
N TRP A 71 22.21 -8.12 -12.54
CA TRP A 71 23.01 -9.33 -12.40
C TRP A 71 22.47 -10.51 -13.19
N ASN A 72 23.38 -11.22 -13.83
CA ASN A 72 23.11 -12.28 -14.81
C ASN A 72 22.65 -13.62 -14.22
N TRP A 73 22.28 -13.69 -12.93
CA TRP A 73 21.69 -14.93 -12.42
C TRP A 73 20.41 -15.25 -13.18
N PRO A 74 20.13 -16.51 -13.52
CA PRO A 74 18.89 -16.81 -14.21
C PRO A 74 17.71 -16.68 -13.24
N ILE A 75 16.61 -16.15 -13.74
CA ILE A 75 15.31 -16.30 -13.10
C ILE A 75 14.87 -17.74 -13.42
N THR A 76 14.81 -18.61 -12.42
CA THR A 76 14.59 -20.04 -12.62
C THR A 76 13.30 -20.53 -11.98
N SER A 77 12.67 -21.51 -12.63
CA SER A 77 11.40 -22.08 -12.20
C SER A 77 11.49 -22.96 -10.95
N ASP A 78 12.69 -23.22 -10.43
CA ASP A 78 12.86 -23.86 -9.11
C ASP A 78 12.83 -22.88 -7.93
N LEU A 79 12.62 -21.60 -8.22
CA LEU A 79 12.37 -20.53 -7.24
C LEU A 79 10.95 -19.97 -7.35
N ASP A 80 10.19 -20.37 -8.36
CA ASP A 80 8.79 -20.04 -8.63
C ASP A 80 7.87 -20.84 -7.71
N LEU A 81 7.36 -20.18 -6.68
CA LEU A 81 6.41 -20.70 -5.71
C LEU A 81 5.01 -20.65 -6.35
N LEU A 82 4.23 -21.72 -6.17
CA LEU A 82 2.89 -21.82 -6.74
C LEU A 82 1.81 -21.97 -5.67
N GLU A 83 2.21 -22.48 -4.50
CA GLU A 83 1.29 -22.70 -3.38
C GLU A 83 2.07 -22.80 -2.06
N ALA A 84 1.57 -22.14 -1.02
CA ALA A 84 1.98 -22.35 0.35
C ALA A 84 0.80 -22.84 1.19
N ARG A 85 1.04 -23.79 2.09
CA ARG A 85 0.05 -24.29 3.05
C ARG A 85 0.60 -24.31 4.46
N PHE A 86 -0.27 -23.99 5.41
CA PHE A 86 0.05 -23.99 6.84
C PHE A 86 -1.05 -24.71 7.61
N TYR A 87 -0.64 -25.56 8.55
CA TYR A 87 -1.55 -26.28 9.43
C TYR A 87 -0.92 -26.45 10.80
N SER A 88 -1.68 -26.29 11.87
CA SER A 88 -1.21 -26.56 13.23
C SER A 88 -2.12 -27.57 13.92
N ASP A 89 -1.52 -28.55 14.59
CA ASP A 89 -2.22 -29.55 15.42
C ASP A 89 -2.18 -29.21 16.93
N GLY A 90 -1.64 -28.04 17.27
CA GLY A 90 -1.44 -27.59 18.65
C GLY A 90 -0.15 -28.07 19.32
N GLY A 91 0.59 -29.02 18.72
CA GLY A 91 1.95 -29.39 19.11
C GLY A 91 3.00 -28.94 18.10
N ASN A 92 2.65 -28.95 16.81
CA ASN A 92 3.52 -28.62 15.70
C ASN A 92 2.82 -27.69 14.70
N LEU A 93 3.62 -26.90 14.00
CA LEU A 93 3.24 -26.17 12.80
C LEU A 93 3.82 -26.91 11.58
N TYR A 94 2.93 -27.34 10.69
CA TYR A 94 3.25 -27.96 9.41
C TYR A 94 3.18 -26.93 8.30
N LEU A 95 4.16 -26.96 7.42
CA LEU A 95 4.31 -26.09 6.28
C LEU A 95 4.48 -26.94 5.02
N ARG A 96 3.86 -26.54 3.93
CA ARG A 96 4.08 -27.14 2.61
C ARG A 96 4.20 -26.06 1.55
N PHE A 97 5.22 -26.18 0.72
CA PHE A 97 5.49 -25.29 -0.40
C PHE A 97 5.52 -26.12 -1.67
N LYS A 98 4.76 -25.70 -2.67
CA LYS A 98 4.81 -26.26 -4.02
C LYS A 98 5.46 -25.23 -4.92
N LEU A 99 6.55 -25.62 -5.56
CA LEU A 99 7.22 -24.83 -6.58
C LEU A 99 6.93 -25.41 -7.96
N SER A 100 7.16 -24.62 -9.00
CA SER A 100 7.00 -25.03 -10.40
C SER A 100 7.89 -26.24 -10.75
N THR A 101 9.10 -26.30 -10.16
CA THR A 101 9.95 -27.49 -10.17
C THR A 101 10.89 -27.53 -8.97
N LEU A 102 11.43 -28.70 -8.62
CA LEU A 102 12.52 -28.86 -7.64
C LEU A 102 13.70 -29.66 -8.24
N LYS A 103 13.81 -29.60 -9.57
CA LYS A 103 14.79 -30.38 -10.35
C LYS A 103 16.09 -29.64 -10.66
N SER A 104 16.17 -28.34 -10.34
CA SER A 104 17.28 -27.47 -10.72
C SER A 104 18.27 -27.21 -9.56
N GLU A 105 19.42 -26.62 -9.90
CA GLU A 105 20.62 -26.50 -9.09
C GLU A 105 20.54 -25.41 -8.00
N TYR A 106 19.58 -24.48 -8.04
CA TYR A 106 19.65 -23.25 -7.22
C TYR A 106 19.20 -23.39 -5.76
N CYS A 107 18.64 -24.56 -5.41
CA CYS A 107 18.15 -24.97 -4.09
C CYS A 107 17.44 -23.84 -3.32
N PRO A 108 16.09 -23.77 -3.32
CA PRO A 108 15.38 -22.68 -2.68
C PRO A 108 15.72 -22.57 -1.19
N TYR A 109 15.90 -21.33 -0.75
CA TYR A 109 15.83 -20.93 0.65
C TYR A 109 14.51 -20.19 0.86
N ILE A 110 13.60 -20.82 1.60
CA ILE A 110 12.30 -20.26 1.96
C ILE A 110 12.38 -19.70 3.38
N MET A 111 11.96 -18.45 3.56
CA MET A 111 11.68 -17.86 4.87
C MET A 111 10.18 -17.61 5.01
N VAL A 112 9.67 -17.88 6.21
CA VAL A 112 8.30 -17.51 6.63
C VAL A 112 8.39 -16.63 7.86
N PRO A 113 8.43 -15.30 7.69
CA PRO A 113 8.26 -14.37 8.79
C PRO A 113 6.81 -14.40 9.28
N ILE A 114 6.64 -14.37 10.61
CA ILE A 114 5.35 -14.44 11.28
C ILE A 114 5.32 -13.42 12.41
N ASP A 115 4.23 -12.67 12.46
CA ASP A 115 3.83 -11.77 13.52
C ASP A 115 2.61 -12.37 14.23
N PHE A 116 2.74 -12.56 15.54
CA PHE A 116 1.76 -13.26 16.38
C PHE A 116 0.61 -12.37 16.84
N THR A 117 0.75 -11.06 16.69
CA THR A 117 -0.15 -10.06 17.27
C THR A 117 -0.28 -8.86 16.31
N PRO A 118 -0.77 -9.09 15.09
CA PRO A 118 -0.72 -8.13 13.98
C PRO A 118 -1.52 -6.84 14.17
N ASP A 119 -2.26 -6.74 15.27
CA ASP A 119 -3.07 -5.61 15.69
C ASP A 119 -2.30 -4.63 16.58
N ASP A 120 -1.14 -5.02 17.10
CA ASP A 120 -0.23 -4.13 17.83
C ASP A 120 0.95 -3.74 16.91
N PRO A 121 0.95 -2.53 16.33
CA PRO A 121 2.00 -2.11 15.42
C PRO A 121 3.36 -1.86 16.10
N THR A 122 3.45 -1.96 17.43
CA THR A 122 4.65 -1.68 18.21
C THR A 122 5.40 -2.93 18.67
N ASP A 123 4.78 -4.10 18.53
CA ASP A 123 5.33 -5.37 18.97
C ASP A 123 6.33 -5.98 17.97
N GLY A 124 6.76 -7.22 18.21
CA GLY A 124 7.73 -7.91 17.37
C GLY A 124 9.18 -7.49 17.62
N PHE A 125 10.10 -8.14 16.90
CA PHE A 125 11.53 -8.02 17.11
C PHE A 125 12.20 -7.07 16.11
N SER A 126 11.93 -7.24 14.82
CA SER A 126 12.59 -6.47 13.76
C SER A 126 11.73 -6.40 12.52
N GLU A 127 11.81 -5.29 11.79
CA GLU A 127 11.30 -5.16 10.42
C GLU A 127 12.27 -5.80 9.43
N TRP A 128 13.57 -5.77 9.70
CA TRP A 128 14.58 -6.41 8.87
C TRP A 128 14.45 -7.92 8.95
N LEU A 129 14.57 -8.61 7.82
CA LEU A 129 14.95 -10.02 7.76
C LEU A 129 16.46 -10.12 8.03
N PRO A 130 17.05 -11.32 8.23
CA PRO A 130 18.47 -11.44 8.57
C PRO A 130 19.37 -10.61 7.67
N ASP A 131 20.41 -9.99 8.23
CA ASP A 131 21.24 -8.97 7.58
C ASP A 131 21.76 -9.39 6.19
N TRP A 132 22.09 -10.67 6.02
CA TRP A 132 22.52 -11.26 4.75
C TRP A 132 21.41 -11.42 3.71
N SER A 133 20.13 -11.18 4.03
CA SER A 133 19.01 -11.22 3.08
C SER A 133 18.76 -9.88 2.41
N ASP A 134 19.32 -8.81 3.01
CA ASP A 134 19.16 -7.44 2.58
C ASP A 134 17.71 -7.06 2.25
N ALA A 135 16.78 -7.63 3.00
CA ALA A 135 15.36 -7.48 2.85
C ALA A 135 14.73 -7.13 4.21
N ARG A 136 13.63 -6.40 4.17
CA ARG A 136 12.81 -6.03 5.33
C ARG A 136 11.33 -6.19 5.00
N LEU A 137 10.53 -6.17 6.03
CA LEU A 137 9.08 -6.17 6.02
C LEU A 137 8.60 -4.78 6.40
N ALA A 138 7.35 -4.49 6.09
CA ALA A 138 6.70 -3.26 6.53
C ALA A 138 6.29 -3.28 8.01
N TRP A 139 6.43 -4.43 8.64
CA TRP A 139 5.94 -4.78 9.98
C TRP A 139 7.02 -5.59 10.70
N ARG A 140 6.94 -5.65 12.02
CA ARG A 140 7.93 -6.38 12.82
C ARG A 140 7.53 -7.84 12.95
N TRP A 141 8.42 -8.76 12.62
CA TRP A 141 8.17 -10.18 12.84
C TRP A 141 8.50 -10.57 14.29
N VAL A 142 7.80 -11.58 14.80
CA VAL A 142 8.06 -12.23 16.09
C VAL A 142 8.94 -13.47 15.89
N ALA A 143 8.65 -14.25 14.85
CA ALA A 143 9.43 -15.41 14.47
C ALA A 143 9.66 -15.48 12.95
N ILE A 144 10.75 -16.12 12.54
CA ILE A 144 10.98 -16.53 11.14
C ILE A 144 11.24 -18.03 11.14
N ILE A 145 10.51 -18.77 10.31
CA ILE A 145 10.81 -20.18 10.00
C ILE A 145 11.60 -20.21 8.69
N GLY A 146 12.80 -20.79 8.71
CA GLY A 146 13.65 -20.93 7.54
C GLY A 146 13.80 -22.39 7.11
N ILE A 147 13.80 -22.61 5.79
CA ILE A 147 14.10 -23.89 5.15
C ILE A 147 15.15 -23.64 4.08
N ASN A 148 16.33 -24.23 4.24
CA ASN A 148 17.47 -24.00 3.36
C ASN A 148 17.91 -25.32 2.71
N LEU A 149 17.51 -25.57 1.46
CA LEU A 149 17.80 -26.84 0.81
C LEU A 149 19.26 -27.06 0.43
N GLY A 150 20.07 -26.00 0.28
CA GLY A 150 21.44 -26.13 -0.17
C GLY A 150 22.48 -26.36 0.95
N LYS A 151 22.10 -26.19 2.22
CA LYS A 151 23.02 -26.33 3.36
C LYS A 151 22.64 -27.43 4.37
N GLY A 152 21.49 -28.10 4.20
CA GLY A 152 21.10 -29.25 5.02
C GLY A 152 19.59 -29.37 5.24
N GLY A 153 19.11 -30.61 5.43
CA GLY A 153 17.69 -30.97 5.37
C GLY A 153 16.86 -30.78 6.64
N GLN A 154 17.10 -29.73 7.45
CA GLN A 154 16.28 -29.45 8.64
C GLN A 154 15.83 -27.97 8.66
N PRO A 155 14.57 -27.68 9.04
CA PRO A 155 14.13 -26.31 9.30
C PRO A 155 14.88 -25.65 10.46
N PHE A 156 14.82 -24.34 10.53
CA PHE A 156 15.29 -23.57 11.67
C PHE A 156 14.35 -22.41 11.98
N VAL A 157 14.46 -21.88 13.19
CA VAL A 157 13.64 -20.79 13.69
C VAL A 157 14.50 -19.67 14.23
N PHE A 158 14.23 -18.45 13.81
CA PHE A 158 14.58 -17.24 14.55
C PHE A 158 13.38 -16.86 15.41
N TYR A 159 13.54 -16.80 16.73
CA TYR A 159 12.48 -16.35 17.64
C TYR A 159 12.97 -15.14 18.41
N GLN A 160 12.45 -13.95 18.07
CA GLN A 160 12.85 -12.66 18.62
C GLN A 160 14.37 -12.49 18.79
N SER A 161 15.13 -13.02 17.83
CA SER A 161 16.58 -13.13 17.91
C SER A 161 17.16 -13.34 16.52
N TRP A 162 18.41 -12.90 16.32
CA TRP A 162 19.21 -13.20 15.14
C TRP A 162 19.97 -14.53 15.23
N SER A 163 19.75 -15.31 16.29
CA SER A 163 20.35 -16.63 16.48
C SER A 163 19.37 -17.72 16.05
N PRO A 164 19.66 -18.50 14.99
CA PRO A 164 18.76 -19.55 14.53
C PRO A 164 18.85 -20.78 15.45
N THR A 165 17.71 -21.41 15.70
CA THR A 165 17.61 -22.72 16.33
C THR A 165 17.15 -23.75 15.31
N PHE A 166 17.99 -24.73 14.99
CA PHE A 166 17.64 -25.83 14.09
C PHE A 166 16.69 -26.80 14.80
N THR A 167 15.53 -27.06 14.19
CA THR A 167 14.44 -27.79 14.83
C THR A 167 13.49 -28.36 13.78
N GLY A 168 12.73 -29.39 14.15
CA GLY A 168 11.72 -29.96 13.25
C GLY A 168 12.26 -30.98 12.24
N GLN A 169 11.46 -31.27 11.22
CA GLN A 169 11.77 -32.25 10.16
C GLN A 169 11.38 -31.69 8.79
N LEU A 170 12.01 -32.23 7.75
CA LEU A 170 11.78 -31.86 6.36
C LEU A 170 11.47 -33.12 5.53
N ALA A 171 10.56 -33.02 4.58
CA ALA A 171 10.36 -34.01 3.53
C ALA A 171 10.31 -33.34 2.16
N LEU A 172 10.78 -34.05 1.13
CA LEU A 172 10.88 -33.53 -0.23
C LEU A 172 10.24 -34.50 -1.21
N ASP A 173 9.35 -33.99 -2.06
CA ASP A 173 8.92 -34.64 -3.29
C ASP A 173 9.43 -33.83 -4.48
N LYS A 174 10.66 -34.13 -4.89
CA LYS A 174 11.31 -33.47 -6.03
C LYS A 174 10.56 -33.70 -7.35
N SER A 175 9.80 -34.79 -7.46
CA SER A 175 9.08 -35.13 -8.68
C SER A 175 7.87 -34.22 -8.91
N SER A 176 7.21 -33.82 -7.82
CA SER A 176 6.05 -32.93 -7.81
C SER A 176 6.38 -31.47 -7.45
N GLY A 177 7.65 -31.16 -7.20
CA GLY A 177 8.08 -29.81 -6.81
C GLY A 177 7.66 -29.41 -5.39
N VAL A 178 7.55 -30.37 -4.45
CA VAL A 178 7.00 -30.11 -3.11
C VAL A 178 8.07 -30.20 -2.03
N ILE A 179 8.06 -29.21 -1.13
CA ILE A 179 8.80 -29.18 0.13
C ILE A 179 7.78 -29.21 1.27
N GLU A 180 7.98 -30.08 2.26
CA GLU A 180 7.21 -30.08 3.51
C GLU A 180 8.13 -29.91 4.70
N ALA A 181 7.70 -29.13 5.68
CA ALA A 181 8.39 -28.96 6.94
C ALA A 181 7.41 -29.10 8.11
N VAL A 182 7.93 -29.56 9.25
CA VAL A 182 7.22 -29.54 10.53
C VAL A 182 8.12 -28.90 11.57
N VAL A 183 7.60 -27.94 12.32
CA VAL A 183 8.30 -27.20 13.39
C VAL A 183 7.52 -27.37 14.69
N PRO A 184 8.15 -27.85 15.78
CA PRO A 184 7.49 -27.90 17.08
C PRO A 184 7.10 -26.50 17.55
N LEU A 185 5.86 -26.32 18.03
CA LEU A 185 5.41 -25.04 18.57
C LEU A 185 6.18 -24.62 19.83
N THR A 186 6.85 -25.55 20.52
CA THR A 186 7.80 -25.22 21.59
C THR A 186 9.00 -24.41 21.11
N SER A 187 9.34 -24.47 19.82
CA SER A 187 10.33 -23.61 19.17
C SER A 187 9.76 -22.26 18.73
N LEU A 188 8.46 -22.04 18.87
CA LEU A 188 7.75 -20.77 18.61
C LEU A 188 6.98 -20.34 19.86
N PRO A 189 7.67 -19.99 20.98
CA PRO A 189 7.00 -19.59 22.21
C PRO A 189 6.01 -18.45 21.96
N GLY A 190 4.81 -18.55 22.53
CA GLY A 190 3.78 -17.52 22.33
C GLY A 190 3.04 -17.60 20.99
N PHE A 191 3.27 -18.61 20.14
CA PHE A 191 2.40 -18.85 18.99
C PHE A 191 0.94 -18.94 19.46
N PRO A 192 0.03 -18.11 18.92
CA PRO A 192 -1.27 -17.90 19.53
C PRO A 192 -2.18 -19.11 19.36
N LYS A 193 -2.92 -19.44 20.43
CA LYS A 193 -4.03 -20.41 20.35
C LYS A 193 -5.30 -19.77 19.79
N SER A 194 -5.42 -18.46 19.86
CA SER A 194 -6.58 -17.71 19.37
C SER A 194 -6.17 -16.29 19.00
N GLY A 195 -6.90 -15.66 18.09
CA GLY A 195 -6.63 -14.30 17.63
C GLY A 195 -6.18 -14.29 16.18
N ARG A 196 -5.49 -13.24 15.74
CA ARG A 196 -4.98 -13.12 14.38
C ARG A 196 -3.48 -13.33 14.34
N VAL A 197 -2.98 -13.85 13.22
CA VAL A 197 -1.56 -13.87 12.88
C VAL A 197 -1.36 -13.24 11.51
N ARG A 198 -0.22 -12.57 11.34
CA ARG A 198 0.25 -12.07 10.05
C ARG A 198 1.46 -12.87 9.62
N LEU A 199 1.52 -13.29 8.37
CA LEU A 199 2.67 -14.00 7.82
C LEU A 199 2.89 -13.69 6.34
N THR A 200 4.10 -13.94 5.87
CA THR A 200 4.42 -13.96 4.43
C THR A 200 5.38 -15.11 4.14
N VAL A 201 5.59 -15.42 2.86
CA VAL A 201 6.59 -16.40 2.41
C VAL A 201 7.50 -15.69 1.43
N VAL A 202 8.80 -15.85 1.65
CA VAL A 202 9.85 -15.23 0.84
C VAL A 202 10.79 -16.31 0.37
N VAL A 203 11.00 -16.38 -0.94
CA VAL A 203 11.89 -17.33 -1.58
C VAL A 203 13.15 -16.63 -2.05
N PHE A 204 14.26 -17.28 -1.77
CA PHE A 204 15.59 -16.84 -2.10
C PHE A 204 16.34 -17.99 -2.77
N ALA A 205 17.37 -17.68 -3.57
CA ALA A 205 18.29 -18.71 -4.05
C ALA A 205 19.32 -19.02 -2.95
N ASN A 206 19.68 -20.29 -2.75
CA ASN A 206 20.68 -20.64 -1.75
C ASN A 206 22.04 -21.02 -2.34
N ASP A 207 22.06 -21.86 -3.38
CA ASP A 207 23.17 -22.82 -3.48
C ASP A 207 24.50 -22.24 -3.97
N TYR A 208 24.54 -21.00 -4.44
CA TYR A 208 25.71 -20.48 -5.16
C TYR A 208 26.07 -19.02 -4.86
N GLY A 209 25.65 -18.48 -3.70
CA GLY A 209 25.97 -17.11 -3.27
C GLY A 209 24.77 -16.25 -2.89
N GLY A 210 23.67 -16.87 -2.47
CA GLY A 210 22.46 -16.13 -2.18
C GLY A 210 22.40 -15.57 -0.78
N ILE A 211 22.06 -16.39 0.24
CA ILE A 211 21.49 -15.87 1.51
C ILE A 211 21.94 -16.68 2.73
N TRP A 212 22.98 -17.51 2.65
CA TRP A 212 23.54 -18.07 3.89
C TRP A 212 25.01 -18.48 3.78
N ASP A 213 25.90 -17.58 4.19
CA ASP A 213 27.12 -17.98 4.89
C ASP A 213 27.46 -16.92 5.95
N PRO A 214 27.07 -17.09 7.22
CA PRO A 214 27.55 -16.24 8.28
C PRO A 214 29.06 -16.47 8.43
N GLY A 215 29.85 -15.67 7.70
CA GLY A 215 31.31 -15.61 7.80
C GLY A 215 32.13 -16.37 6.75
N LYS A 216 31.66 -16.61 5.51
CA LYS A 216 32.56 -17.11 4.45
C LYS A 216 32.61 -16.28 3.16
N TYR A 217 33.84 -15.90 2.89
CA TYR A 217 34.43 -15.57 1.59
C TYR A 217 34.20 -16.70 0.56
N ASN A 218 33.91 -16.35 -0.70
CA ASN A 218 33.89 -17.21 -1.91
C ASN A 218 32.60 -18.00 -2.21
N ALA A 219 31.53 -17.31 -2.59
CA ALA A 219 30.42 -17.95 -3.31
C ALA A 219 30.90 -18.44 -4.70
N TYR A 220 30.36 -19.52 -5.26
CA TYR A 220 30.83 -20.12 -6.53
C TYR A 220 29.67 -20.32 -7.49
N ASP A 221 29.74 -19.78 -8.71
CA ASP A 221 28.77 -20.05 -9.77
C ASP A 221 29.22 -21.28 -10.58
N PRO A 222 28.47 -22.39 -10.59
CA PRO A 222 28.85 -23.62 -11.29
C PRO A 222 28.61 -23.56 -12.80
N ARG A 223 27.75 -22.66 -13.29
CA ARG A 223 27.54 -22.48 -14.74
C ARG A 223 28.67 -21.71 -15.38
N THR A 224 29.23 -20.75 -14.65
CA THR A 224 30.35 -19.93 -15.15
C THR A 224 31.71 -20.35 -14.60
N GLY A 225 31.74 -21.14 -13.52
CA GLY A 225 32.95 -21.61 -12.85
C GLY A 225 33.69 -20.55 -12.03
N ILE A 226 33.04 -19.45 -11.66
CA ILE A 226 33.67 -18.26 -11.07
C ILE A 226 33.35 -18.15 -9.57
N PHE A 227 34.35 -17.77 -8.77
CA PHE A 227 34.16 -17.38 -7.37
C PHE A 227 33.78 -15.90 -7.27
N ILE A 228 32.76 -15.61 -6.46
CA ILE A 228 32.11 -14.31 -6.26
C ILE A 228 32.58 -13.75 -4.90
N SER A 229 33.18 -12.54 -4.94
CA SER A 229 33.61 -11.79 -3.75
C SER A 229 32.45 -11.00 -3.12
N GLU A 230 32.61 -10.51 -1.89
CA GLU A 230 31.58 -9.74 -1.15
C GLU A 230 31.10 -8.49 -1.89
N ASP A 231 31.96 -7.84 -2.66
CA ASP A 231 31.61 -6.69 -3.52
C ASP A 231 30.64 -7.06 -4.66
N LEU A 232 30.52 -8.37 -4.91
CA LEU A 232 29.66 -9.01 -5.90
C LEU A 232 28.65 -9.96 -5.23
N TYR A 233 28.33 -9.76 -3.95
CA TYR A 233 27.27 -10.48 -3.24
C TYR A 233 25.99 -9.65 -3.14
N ALA A 234 24.86 -10.20 -3.59
CA ALA A 234 23.56 -9.53 -3.55
C ALA A 234 22.49 -10.59 -3.24
N PRO A 235 22.05 -10.66 -1.98
CA PRO A 235 20.89 -11.45 -1.63
C PRO A 235 19.68 -10.88 -2.38
N ASN A 236 19.07 -11.69 -3.24
CA ASN A 236 17.88 -11.31 -3.99
C ASN A 236 16.71 -12.14 -3.49
N VAL A 237 15.61 -11.48 -3.16
CA VAL A 237 14.29 -12.12 -3.18
C VAL A 237 14.02 -12.52 -4.62
N TYR A 238 13.75 -13.80 -4.82
CA TYR A 238 13.38 -14.36 -6.11
C TYR A 238 11.88 -14.53 -6.25
N ASP A 239 11.18 -14.74 -5.15
CA ASP A 239 9.73 -14.88 -5.18
C ASP A 239 9.09 -14.65 -3.82
N THR A 240 7.78 -14.44 -3.81
CA THR A 240 6.96 -14.33 -2.59
C THR A 240 5.51 -14.70 -2.85
N ILE A 241 4.88 -15.28 -1.85
CA ILE A 241 3.54 -15.82 -2.01
C ILE A 241 2.43 -14.76 -2.15
N GLY A 242 1.47 -15.07 -3.02
CA GLY A 242 0.09 -14.62 -3.02
C GLY A 242 -0.25 -13.58 -4.09
N LEU A 243 0.68 -12.73 -4.53
CA LEU A 243 0.36 -11.68 -5.48
C LEU A 243 1.50 -11.49 -6.46
N ALA A 244 1.16 -11.48 -7.75
CA ALA A 244 2.06 -11.02 -8.79
C ALA A 244 2.60 -9.63 -8.44
N ARG A 245 3.91 -9.49 -8.62
CA ARG A 245 4.61 -8.27 -8.27
C ARG A 245 4.26 -7.12 -9.18
N THR A 246 4.23 -5.92 -8.62
CA THR A 246 4.11 -4.71 -9.44
C THR A 246 5.46 -4.36 -10.03
N TRP A 247 5.45 -3.65 -11.15
CA TRP A 247 6.68 -3.13 -11.76
C TRP A 247 7.48 -2.28 -10.77
N ASP A 248 6.81 -1.53 -9.89
CA ASP A 248 7.46 -0.69 -8.88
C ASP A 248 8.15 -1.49 -7.77
N GLU A 249 7.57 -2.63 -7.36
CA GLU A 249 8.19 -3.54 -6.39
C GLU A 249 9.48 -4.16 -6.94
N VAL A 250 9.57 -4.38 -8.26
CA VAL A 250 10.74 -5.01 -8.91
C VAL A 250 11.76 -3.97 -9.41
N TYR A 251 11.31 -2.81 -9.88
CA TYR A 251 12.16 -1.86 -10.63
C TYR A 251 12.05 -0.39 -10.17
N GLY A 252 11.09 -0.05 -9.30
CA GLY A 252 10.67 1.34 -9.02
C GLY A 252 11.66 2.21 -8.24
N SER A 253 12.75 1.66 -7.70
CA SER A 253 13.61 2.39 -6.75
C SER A 253 15.09 1.97 -6.77
N TRP A 254 15.62 1.59 -7.93
CA TRP A 254 17.00 1.10 -8.09
C TRP A 254 18.07 2.08 -7.54
N ALA A 255 17.85 3.39 -7.64
CA ALA A 255 18.80 4.40 -7.13
C ALA A 255 18.70 4.70 -5.61
N LYS A 256 17.71 4.13 -4.90
CA LYS A 256 17.45 4.38 -3.46
C LYS A 256 17.17 3.12 -2.62
N GLY A 257 17.26 1.92 -3.21
CA GLY A 257 17.33 0.65 -2.49
C GLY A 257 16.21 0.41 -1.48
N ILE A 258 14.94 0.48 -1.90
CA ILE A 258 13.85 0.02 -1.03
C ILE A 258 13.89 -1.50 -1.06
N ARG A 259 14.19 -2.10 0.09
CA ARG A 259 14.51 -3.52 0.32
C ARG A 259 13.33 -4.30 0.91
N GLU A 260 12.12 -4.13 0.37
CA GLU A 260 10.92 -4.45 1.14
C GLU A 260 9.97 -5.47 0.51
N VAL A 261 9.60 -6.49 1.30
CA VAL A 261 8.58 -7.48 0.95
C VAL A 261 7.20 -6.98 1.33
N ALA A 262 6.35 -6.79 0.31
CA ALA A 262 5.04 -6.16 0.46
C ALA A 262 3.83 -7.07 0.79
N PRO A 263 3.61 -8.22 0.12
CA PRO A 263 2.43 -9.05 0.33
C PRO A 263 2.55 -9.81 1.65
N TYR A 264 1.43 -9.92 2.35
CA TYR A 264 1.29 -10.74 3.54
C TYR A 264 -0.16 -11.21 3.67
N VAL A 265 -0.35 -12.26 4.46
CA VAL A 265 -1.67 -12.77 4.82
C VAL A 265 -1.93 -12.51 6.29
N VAL A 266 -3.12 -12.04 6.61
CA VAL A 266 -3.68 -12.04 7.97
C VAL A 266 -4.76 -13.11 8.05
N VAL A 267 -4.69 -13.96 9.06
CA VAL A 267 -5.64 -15.06 9.26
C VAL A 267 -5.95 -15.23 10.74
N GLU A 268 -7.16 -15.69 11.05
CA GLU A 268 -7.56 -15.99 12.41
C GLU A 268 -7.12 -17.41 12.82
N LEU A 269 -6.89 -17.59 14.10
CA LEU A 269 -6.67 -18.87 14.75
C LEU A 269 -7.78 -19.09 15.78
N SER A 270 -8.24 -20.33 15.85
CA SER A 270 -9.15 -20.82 16.90
C SER A 270 -8.63 -22.14 17.42
N ASN A 271 -8.36 -22.21 18.72
CA ASN A 271 -7.74 -23.35 19.39
C ASN A 271 -6.43 -23.84 18.73
N GLY A 272 -5.62 -22.92 18.21
CA GLY A 272 -4.34 -23.18 17.56
C GLY A 272 -4.46 -23.68 16.12
N VAL A 273 -5.66 -23.70 15.55
CA VAL A 273 -5.93 -24.11 14.16
C VAL A 273 -6.34 -22.90 13.34
N PHE A 274 -5.91 -22.83 12.07
CA PHE A 274 -6.31 -21.75 11.17
C PHE A 274 -7.81 -21.77 10.95
N ALA A 275 -8.44 -20.62 11.14
CA ALA A 275 -9.87 -20.41 11.12
C ALA A 275 -10.20 -19.06 10.49
N GLY A 276 -11.49 -18.82 10.23
CA GLY A 276 -11.97 -17.55 9.68
C GLY A 276 -11.61 -17.34 8.21
N ALA A 277 -12.05 -16.20 7.67
CA ALA A 277 -11.74 -15.79 6.30
C ALA A 277 -10.37 -15.07 6.28
N PRO A 278 -9.34 -15.64 5.63
CA PRO A 278 -8.04 -14.99 5.54
C PRO A 278 -8.11 -13.77 4.61
N LYS A 279 -7.24 -12.79 4.86
CA LYS A 279 -7.07 -11.60 4.02
C LYS A 279 -5.65 -11.56 3.50
N LEU A 280 -5.51 -11.52 2.18
CA LEU A 280 -4.26 -11.22 1.50
C LEU A 280 -4.20 -9.71 1.28
N GLU A 281 -3.15 -9.09 1.80
CA GLU A 281 -2.95 -7.64 1.77
C GLU A 281 -1.55 -7.32 1.28
N ARG A 282 -1.32 -6.03 0.96
CA ARG A 282 -0.03 -5.51 0.49
C ARG A 282 0.33 -4.27 1.30
N MET A 283 1.55 -4.22 1.80
CA MET A 283 2.04 -3.09 2.60
C MET A 283 3.51 -2.78 2.34
N LEU A 284 3.81 -1.51 2.09
CA LEU A 284 5.18 -0.98 2.05
C LEU A 284 5.33 0.09 3.16
N SER A 285 6.46 0.12 3.83
CA SER A 285 6.89 1.11 4.82
C SER A 285 7.25 2.43 4.14
N TYR A 286 7.66 2.36 2.87
CA TYR A 286 7.87 3.49 1.96
C TYR A 286 6.59 4.09 1.36
N ALA A 287 5.40 3.71 1.83
CA ALA A 287 4.17 4.42 1.50
C ALA A 287 4.21 5.91 1.92
N ASN A 288 5.16 6.34 2.75
CA ASN A 288 5.45 7.76 3.01
C ASN A 288 6.38 8.44 1.96
N THR A 289 6.83 7.72 0.94
CA THR A 289 7.83 8.19 -0.04
C THR A 289 7.58 7.74 -1.49
N LEU A 290 6.45 7.07 -1.76
CA LEU A 290 5.81 6.99 -3.08
C LEU A 290 5.34 8.37 -3.62
N ALA A 291 5.56 9.43 -2.84
CA ALA A 291 5.60 10.81 -3.27
C ALA A 291 6.77 11.07 -4.26
N LYS A 292 6.67 10.53 -5.48
CA LYS A 292 7.23 11.04 -6.76
C LYS A 292 7.10 10.02 -7.89
N ARG A 293 5.87 9.63 -8.25
CA ARG A 293 5.46 9.38 -9.64
C ARG A 293 3.95 9.18 -9.67
N THR A 294 3.32 9.97 -10.54
CA THR A 294 1.90 10.19 -10.72
C THR A 294 1.07 8.91 -10.72
N VAL A 295 0.58 8.49 -9.55
CA VAL A 295 -0.58 7.61 -9.46
C VAL A 295 -1.76 8.51 -9.12
N ILE A 296 -2.65 8.71 -10.10
CA ILE A 296 -3.93 9.38 -9.88
C ILE A 296 -4.77 8.40 -9.05
N TRP A 297 -4.71 8.49 -7.73
CA TRP A 297 -5.57 7.70 -6.88
C TRP A 297 -6.95 8.32 -6.86
N LYS A 298 -7.89 7.62 -7.50
CA LYS A 298 -9.34 7.82 -7.54
C LYS A 298 -9.80 9.27 -7.73
N VAL A 299 -10.22 9.56 -8.95
CA VAL A 299 -10.96 10.78 -9.30
C VAL A 299 -12.31 10.75 -8.60
N TRP A 300 -12.54 11.64 -7.64
CA TRP A 300 -13.89 12.06 -7.31
C TRP A 300 -14.23 13.26 -8.21
N SER A 301 -15.30 13.13 -9.00
CA SER A 301 -15.81 14.22 -9.81
C SER A 301 -17.27 14.48 -9.46
N VAL A 302 -17.63 15.73 -9.18
CA VAL A 302 -19.02 16.17 -9.19
C VAL A 302 -19.25 17.06 -10.40
N SER A 303 -20.32 16.77 -11.14
CA SER A 303 -20.84 17.68 -12.16
C SER A 303 -21.78 18.67 -11.49
N ASP A 304 -21.59 19.93 -11.79
CA ASP A 304 -22.48 20.99 -11.33
C ASP A 304 -23.58 21.23 -12.38
N PRO A 305 -24.80 21.56 -11.94
CA PRO A 305 -25.82 22.07 -12.83
C PRO A 305 -25.33 23.30 -13.60
N ALA A 306 -25.96 23.53 -14.75
CA ALA A 306 -25.63 24.68 -15.57
C ALA A 306 -26.41 25.91 -15.10
N ASP A 307 -25.73 27.05 -15.02
CA ASP A 307 -26.34 28.36 -14.84
C ASP A 307 -27.09 28.49 -13.49
N ASP A 308 -26.60 27.81 -12.46
CA ASP A 308 -27.19 27.84 -11.12
C ASP A 308 -26.47 28.78 -10.17
N GLN A 309 -25.44 29.51 -10.63
CA GLN A 309 -24.72 30.53 -9.88
C GLN A 309 -25.62 31.72 -9.48
N TYR A 310 -25.45 32.20 -8.26
CA TYR A 310 -26.43 33.01 -7.55
C TYR A 310 -25.78 33.91 -6.49
N LYS A 311 -26.58 34.59 -5.66
CA LYS A 311 -26.08 35.38 -4.53
C LYS A 311 -26.92 35.08 -3.30
N PHE A 312 -26.28 34.57 -2.26
CA PHE A 312 -26.99 34.15 -1.05
C PHE A 312 -27.37 35.30 -0.10
N TYR A 313 -26.62 36.40 -0.04
CA TYR A 313 -26.73 37.36 1.08
C TYR A 313 -27.27 38.75 0.71
N ARG A 314 -27.17 39.21 -0.55
CA ARG A 314 -27.74 40.52 -1.01
C ARG A 314 -28.21 40.56 -2.47
N PRO A 315 -29.43 40.05 -2.78
CA PRO A 315 -30.06 40.20 -4.09
C PRO A 315 -30.35 41.65 -4.51
N ASP A 316 -30.47 42.57 -3.54
CA ASP A 316 -30.69 44.01 -3.77
C ASP A 316 -29.43 44.72 -4.30
N TRP A 317 -28.26 44.09 -4.20
CA TRP A 317 -27.04 44.59 -4.79
C TRP A 317 -26.90 44.15 -6.25
N ASN A 318 -26.98 45.14 -7.14
CA ASN A 318 -27.12 44.99 -8.60
C ASN A 318 -25.84 44.52 -9.34
N TRP A 319 -25.00 43.69 -8.71
CA TRP A 319 -23.81 43.14 -9.36
C TRP A 319 -24.17 42.09 -10.41
N PRO A 320 -23.42 41.93 -11.50
CA PRO A 320 -23.72 40.90 -12.49
C PRO A 320 -23.49 39.49 -11.93
N ILE A 321 -24.48 38.63 -12.07
CA ILE A 321 -24.28 37.17 -12.01
C ILE A 321 -23.53 36.82 -13.31
N THR A 322 -22.39 36.15 -13.19
CA THR A 322 -21.46 35.92 -14.30
C THR A 322 -21.15 34.44 -14.45
N SER A 323 -20.89 33.99 -15.68
CA SER A 323 -20.39 32.66 -15.97
C SER A 323 -18.95 32.43 -15.49
N ASP A 324 -18.25 33.49 -15.04
CA ASP A 324 -16.88 33.38 -14.49
C ASP A 324 -16.82 32.77 -13.07
N LEU A 325 -17.97 32.60 -12.41
CA LEU A 325 -18.09 32.06 -11.04
C LEU A 325 -18.88 30.75 -10.95
N ASP A 326 -19.39 30.32 -12.11
CA ASP A 326 -20.26 29.17 -12.32
C ASP A 326 -19.43 27.91 -12.52
N LEU A 327 -19.36 27.10 -11.47
CA LEU A 327 -18.70 25.81 -11.47
C LEU A 327 -19.50 24.84 -12.35
N ARG A 328 -18.78 23.95 -13.01
CA ARG A 328 -19.36 22.93 -13.90
C ARG A 328 -18.84 21.55 -13.60
N GLU A 329 -17.61 21.48 -13.12
CA GLU A 329 -17.00 20.24 -12.70
C GLU A 329 -15.99 20.54 -11.60
N VAL A 330 -16.06 19.78 -10.51
CA VAL A 330 -14.98 19.72 -9.55
C VAL A 330 -14.44 18.30 -9.56
N THR A 331 -13.14 18.18 -9.79
CA THR A 331 -12.43 16.91 -9.76
C THR A 331 -11.34 16.97 -8.67
N LEU A 332 -11.35 16.00 -7.77
CA LEU A 332 -10.36 15.81 -6.71
C LEU A 332 -9.63 14.48 -6.91
N TRP A 333 -8.31 14.50 -6.78
CA TRP A 333 -7.48 13.29 -6.74
C TRP A 333 -6.23 13.51 -5.90
N SER A 334 -5.54 12.44 -5.54
CA SER A 334 -4.19 12.52 -4.95
C SER A 334 -3.16 11.99 -5.95
N ASP A 335 -1.97 12.59 -5.98
CA ASP A 335 -0.79 12.03 -6.67
C ASP A 335 0.20 11.35 -5.72
N GLY A 336 -0.22 11.11 -4.48
CA GLY A 336 0.58 10.52 -3.39
C GLY A 336 1.47 11.51 -2.65
N ALA A 337 1.77 12.67 -3.24
CA ALA A 337 2.51 13.77 -2.60
C ALA A 337 1.65 15.00 -2.35
N ASN A 338 0.68 15.22 -3.22
CA ASN A 338 -0.20 16.37 -3.25
C ASN A 338 -1.65 15.93 -3.39
N LEU A 339 -2.53 16.65 -2.71
CA LEU A 339 -3.93 16.70 -3.06
C LEU A 339 -4.08 17.63 -4.26
N ARG A 340 -4.75 17.15 -5.31
CA ARG A 340 -4.96 17.85 -6.58
C ARG A 340 -6.43 18.16 -6.75
N LEU A 341 -6.75 19.43 -6.99
CA LEU A 341 -8.10 19.90 -7.24
C LEU A 341 -8.15 20.50 -8.64
N ARG A 342 -9.13 20.12 -9.45
CA ARG A 342 -9.41 20.70 -10.75
C ARG A 342 -10.83 21.26 -10.72
N PHE A 343 -10.93 22.56 -10.96
CA PHE A 343 -12.19 23.27 -11.08
C PHE A 343 -12.38 23.63 -12.54
N LYS A 344 -13.54 23.29 -13.10
CA LYS A 344 -13.95 23.75 -14.42
C LYS A 344 -15.10 24.71 -14.24
N LEU A 345 -14.92 25.93 -14.72
CA LEU A 345 -15.94 26.98 -14.76
C LEU A 345 -16.56 27.05 -16.16
N SER A 346 -17.75 27.65 -16.27
CA SER A 346 -18.38 27.93 -17.57
C SER A 346 -17.51 28.78 -18.48
N THR A 347 -16.94 29.85 -17.92
CA THR A 347 -15.93 30.68 -18.58
C THR A 347 -14.88 31.08 -17.56
N LEU A 348 -13.67 31.38 -18.04
CA LEU A 348 -12.66 32.03 -17.20
C LEU A 348 -12.11 33.24 -17.95
N GLN A 349 -12.93 34.29 -18.07
CA GLN A 349 -12.49 35.57 -18.66
C GLN A 349 -11.76 36.46 -17.65
N ASN A 350 -11.67 35.99 -16.39
CA ASN A 350 -10.98 36.64 -15.27
C ASN A 350 -11.57 38.02 -14.91
N SER A 351 -12.85 38.27 -15.25
CA SER A 351 -13.50 39.54 -14.96
C SER A 351 -13.81 39.67 -13.47
N TYR A 352 -14.14 38.56 -12.78
CA TYR A 352 -14.52 38.57 -11.36
C TYR A 352 -13.51 37.86 -10.44
N CYS A 353 -12.41 37.37 -11.03
CA CYS A 353 -11.28 36.75 -10.34
C CYS A 353 -11.76 35.75 -9.26
N PRO A 354 -12.17 34.53 -9.64
CA PRO A 354 -12.79 33.59 -8.72
C PRO A 354 -11.90 33.34 -7.50
N TYR A 355 -12.56 33.29 -6.35
CA TYR A 355 -11.97 32.89 -5.10
C TYR A 355 -12.66 31.63 -4.60
N ILE A 356 -11.96 30.50 -4.64
CA ILE A 356 -12.53 29.18 -4.39
C ILE A 356 -12.03 28.70 -3.04
N MET A 357 -12.96 28.30 -2.16
CA MET A 357 -12.67 27.63 -0.91
C MET A 357 -13.14 26.18 -0.95
N VAL A 358 -12.33 25.31 -0.36
CA VAL A 358 -12.66 23.90 -0.12
C VAL A 358 -12.43 23.62 1.36
N PRO A 359 -13.42 23.83 2.23
CA PRO A 359 -13.41 23.29 3.58
C PRO A 359 -13.43 21.76 3.56
N ILE A 360 -12.67 21.16 4.46
CA ILE A 360 -12.43 19.72 4.56
C ILE A 360 -12.46 19.31 6.02
N ASP A 361 -13.16 18.21 6.30
CA ASP A 361 -13.22 17.48 7.56
C ASP A 361 -12.64 16.08 7.32
N PHE A 362 -11.55 15.77 8.01
CA PHE A 362 -10.77 14.53 7.81
C PHE A 362 -11.35 13.35 8.57
N THR A 363 -12.28 13.58 9.48
CA THR A 363 -12.83 12.58 10.40
C THR A 363 -14.34 12.78 10.54
N PRO A 364 -15.09 12.69 9.43
CA PRO A 364 -16.49 13.11 9.36
C PRO A 364 -17.49 12.29 10.19
N ASP A 365 -17.02 11.18 10.77
CA ASP A 365 -17.75 10.32 11.69
C ASP A 365 -17.65 10.79 13.16
N ASP A 366 -16.76 11.72 13.49
CA ASP A 366 -16.66 12.36 14.80
C ASP A 366 -17.24 13.79 14.76
N PRO A 367 -18.51 13.99 15.12
CA PRO A 367 -19.13 15.32 15.05
C PRO A 367 -18.56 16.33 16.06
N THR A 368 -17.62 15.93 16.92
CA THR A 368 -17.05 16.79 17.96
C THR A 368 -15.70 17.39 17.58
N ASP A 369 -15.03 16.83 16.58
CA ASP A 369 -13.73 17.29 16.08
C ASP A 369 -13.85 18.48 15.12
N GLY A 370 -12.74 18.89 14.49
CA GLY A 370 -12.69 20.10 13.68
C GLY A 370 -12.56 21.40 14.48
N PHE A 371 -12.20 22.47 13.76
CA PHE A 371 -11.87 23.77 14.33
C PHE A 371 -13.09 24.66 14.53
N SER A 372 -13.90 24.84 13.47
CA SER A 372 -15.03 25.77 13.48
C SER A 372 -16.07 25.33 12.46
N GLU A 373 -17.34 25.63 12.74
CA GLU A 373 -18.42 25.55 11.75
C GLU A 373 -18.42 26.79 10.84
N TRP A 374 -17.84 27.89 11.30
CA TRP A 374 -17.69 29.12 10.53
C TRP A 374 -16.49 29.03 9.60
N LEU A 375 -16.66 29.44 8.34
CA LEU A 375 -15.57 29.85 7.44
C LEU A 375 -14.99 31.22 7.91
N PRO A 376 -13.85 31.71 7.38
CA PRO A 376 -13.24 32.94 7.89
C PRO A 376 -14.27 34.06 8.00
N ASP A 377 -14.23 34.83 9.09
CA ASP A 377 -15.31 35.76 9.47
C ASP A 377 -15.76 36.70 8.34
N TRP A 378 -14.89 37.02 7.39
CA TRP A 378 -15.18 37.83 6.20
C TRP A 378 -15.98 37.14 5.09
N SER A 379 -16.29 35.85 5.24
CA SER A 379 -17.08 35.05 4.32
C SER A 379 -18.54 34.92 4.74
N ASP A 380 -18.91 35.33 5.96
CA ASP A 380 -20.26 35.22 6.55
C ASP A 380 -20.96 33.87 6.28
N THR A 381 -20.16 32.81 6.13
CA THR A 381 -20.62 31.50 5.69
C THR A 381 -20.31 30.48 6.79
N ARG A 382 -21.33 29.70 7.15
CA ARG A 382 -21.26 28.60 8.10
C ARG A 382 -21.53 27.27 7.40
N LEU A 383 -20.92 26.22 7.91
CA LEU A 383 -21.13 24.83 7.55
C LEU A 383 -21.93 24.13 8.66
N PRO A 384 -22.74 23.11 8.36
CA PRO A 384 -23.44 22.31 9.37
C PRO A 384 -22.51 21.34 10.13
N TRP A 385 -21.21 21.39 9.85
CA TRP A 385 -20.15 20.57 10.43
C TRP A 385 -18.89 21.41 10.62
N LYS A 386 -17.98 20.96 11.48
CA LYS A 386 -16.72 21.66 11.73
C LYS A 386 -15.65 21.20 10.74
N TRP A 387 -14.89 22.14 10.18
CA TRP A 387 -13.79 21.82 9.27
C TRP A 387 -12.45 21.67 10.02
N ASP A 388 -11.57 20.81 9.51
CA ASP A 388 -10.17 20.67 9.95
C ASP A 388 -9.20 21.53 9.14
N ALA A 389 -9.45 21.62 7.83
CA ALA A 389 -8.69 22.45 6.92
C ALA A 389 -9.57 23.17 5.91
N ILE A 390 -9.09 24.30 5.40
CA ILE A 390 -9.67 24.99 4.23
C ILE A 390 -8.55 25.17 3.22
N ILE A 391 -8.76 24.67 2.00
CA ILE A 391 -7.89 24.97 0.85
C ILE A 391 -8.50 26.16 0.12
N GLY A 392 -7.71 27.20 -0.10
CA GLY A 392 -8.13 28.39 -0.83
C GLY A 392 -7.27 28.66 -2.06
N VAL A 393 -7.89 29.16 -3.12
CA VAL A 393 -7.19 29.76 -4.28
C VAL A 393 -7.85 31.08 -4.65
N ASN A 394 -7.06 32.15 -4.68
CA ASN A 394 -7.53 33.51 -4.99
C ASN A 394 -6.90 34.05 -6.26
N LEU A 395 -7.64 34.02 -7.37
CA LEU A 395 -7.12 34.50 -8.67
C LEU A 395 -6.94 36.01 -8.71
N GLY A 396 -7.65 36.78 -7.90
CA GLY A 396 -7.46 38.23 -7.82
C GLY A 396 -6.21 38.66 -7.05
N LYS A 397 -5.54 37.73 -6.37
CA LYS A 397 -4.31 37.95 -5.61
C LYS A 397 -3.16 37.06 -6.08
N GLY A 398 -2.96 36.99 -7.39
CA GLY A 398 -1.85 36.26 -7.99
C GLY A 398 -2.00 34.73 -7.99
N GLY A 399 -3.15 34.21 -7.55
CA GLY A 399 -3.51 32.80 -7.69
C GLY A 399 -2.73 31.84 -6.80
N GLN A 400 -1.94 32.33 -5.83
CA GLN A 400 -1.18 31.43 -4.96
C GLN A 400 -2.14 30.64 -4.06
N PRO A 401 -2.11 29.29 -4.08
CA PRO A 401 -2.94 28.50 -3.19
C PRO A 401 -2.47 28.63 -1.73
N PHE A 402 -3.40 28.41 -0.81
CA PHE A 402 -3.12 28.44 0.62
C PHE A 402 -4.01 27.46 1.38
N VAL A 403 -3.59 27.19 2.61
CA VAL A 403 -4.30 26.31 3.54
C VAL A 403 -4.50 27.03 4.87
N PHE A 404 -5.72 27.04 5.37
CA PHE A 404 -6.01 27.21 6.80
C PHE A 404 -6.04 25.81 7.43
N TYR A 405 -5.21 25.56 8.43
CA TYR A 405 -5.23 24.30 9.17
C TYR A 405 -5.47 24.62 10.64
N GLN A 406 -6.65 24.27 11.14
CA GLN A 406 -7.12 24.52 12.51
C GLN A 406 -6.71 25.90 13.07
N SER A 407 -6.72 26.93 12.22
CA SER A 407 -6.32 28.30 12.54
C SER A 407 -6.77 29.27 11.45
N TRP A 408 -6.90 30.55 11.81
CA TRP A 408 -7.19 31.64 10.87
C TRP A 408 -5.94 32.26 10.22
N SER A 409 -4.79 31.61 10.33
CA SER A 409 -3.55 32.05 9.71
C SER A 409 -3.26 31.20 8.47
N PRO A 410 -3.34 31.77 7.24
CA PRO A 410 -3.16 30.97 6.04
C PRO A 410 -1.68 30.64 5.85
N THR A 411 -1.40 29.38 5.53
CA THR A 411 -0.09 28.95 5.05
C THR A 411 -0.13 28.89 3.52
N PHE A 412 0.57 29.81 2.86
CA PHE A 412 0.69 29.81 1.40
C PHE A 412 1.58 28.65 0.95
N THR A 413 1.02 27.74 0.16
CA THR A 413 1.67 26.49 -0.22
C THR A 413 1.06 25.93 -1.49
N GLY A 414 1.82 25.07 -2.17
CA GLY A 414 1.35 24.42 -3.38
C GLY A 414 1.56 25.21 -4.66
N SER A 415 0.92 24.75 -5.73
CA SER A 415 1.03 25.33 -7.06
C SER A 415 -0.32 25.40 -7.77
N LEU A 416 -0.40 26.31 -8.73
CA LEU A 416 -1.57 26.61 -9.53
C LEU A 416 -1.22 26.51 -11.01
N SER A 417 -2.12 25.92 -11.80
CA SER A 417 -2.13 26.00 -13.26
C SER A 417 -3.51 26.49 -13.72
N ILE A 418 -3.54 27.35 -14.75
CA ILE A 418 -4.77 27.89 -15.31
C ILE A 418 -4.78 27.66 -16.82
N ASP A 419 -5.84 27.06 -17.32
CA ASP A 419 -6.21 27.08 -18.73
C ASP A 419 -7.50 27.88 -18.93
N ALA A 420 -7.33 29.19 -19.14
CA ALA A 420 -8.44 30.12 -19.32
C ALA A 420 -9.29 29.81 -20.56
N SER A 421 -8.71 29.15 -21.57
CA SER A 421 -9.43 28.82 -22.82
C SER A 421 -10.47 27.73 -22.62
N SER A 422 -10.26 26.84 -21.65
CA SER A 422 -11.17 25.75 -21.30
C SER A 422 -11.89 25.99 -19.96
N GLY A 423 -11.67 27.13 -19.31
CA GLY A 423 -12.26 27.46 -18.02
C GLY A 423 -11.69 26.64 -16.85
N VAL A 424 -10.48 26.08 -16.99
CA VAL A 424 -9.93 25.12 -16.03
C VAL A 424 -8.91 25.78 -15.09
N ILE A 425 -9.05 25.50 -13.80
CA ILE A 425 -8.11 25.87 -12.74
C ILE A 425 -7.67 24.58 -12.05
N GLU A 426 -6.36 24.32 -11.99
CA GLU A 426 -5.78 23.18 -11.29
C GLU A 426 -4.90 23.63 -10.12
N VAL A 427 -5.23 23.14 -8.93
CA VAL A 427 -4.53 23.42 -7.67
C VAL A 427 -3.85 22.15 -7.18
N SER A 428 -2.62 22.31 -6.67
CA SER A 428 -1.84 21.24 -6.07
C SER A 428 -1.39 21.63 -4.68
N ILE A 429 -1.90 20.98 -3.65
CA ILE A 429 -1.53 21.21 -2.25
C ILE A 429 -0.69 20.04 -1.74
N PRO A 430 0.54 20.27 -1.25
CA PRO A 430 1.35 19.22 -0.63
C PRO A 430 0.58 18.62 0.56
N LEU A 431 0.49 17.29 0.63
CA LEU A 431 -0.21 16.61 1.73
C LEU A 431 0.40 16.96 3.11
N SER A 432 1.70 17.30 3.15
CA SER A 432 2.37 17.80 4.35
C SER A 432 1.78 19.10 4.91
N ALA A 433 1.04 19.86 4.10
CA ALA A 433 0.30 21.05 4.55
C ALA A 433 -1.07 20.72 5.16
N LEU A 434 -1.49 19.45 5.12
CA LEU A 434 -2.75 18.94 5.66
C LEU A 434 -2.45 17.84 6.69
N PRO A 435 -1.77 18.14 7.82
CA PRO A 435 -1.29 17.11 8.74
C PRO A 435 -2.39 16.27 9.41
N GLY A 436 -3.63 16.77 9.42
CA GLY A 436 -4.82 16.04 9.89
C GLY A 436 -5.35 15.02 8.89
N LEU A 437 -4.96 15.12 7.61
CA LEU A 437 -5.30 14.14 6.58
C LEU A 437 -4.50 12.86 6.85
N ARG A 438 -5.04 12.00 7.72
CA ARG A 438 -4.44 10.72 8.06
C ARG A 438 -4.57 9.78 6.86
N ILE A 439 -3.43 9.41 6.29
CA ILE A 439 -3.33 8.34 5.30
C ILE A 439 -3.55 7.02 6.05
N TYR A 440 -4.81 6.68 6.31
CA TYR A 440 -5.15 5.35 6.82
C TYR A 440 -4.90 4.33 5.71
N LYS A 441 -4.28 3.18 6.05
CA LYS A 441 -4.27 1.99 5.18
C LYS A 441 -5.69 1.42 5.14
N GLY A 442 -6.53 2.05 4.32
CA GLY A 442 -7.97 1.84 4.22
C GLY A 442 -8.65 3.09 3.66
N VAL A 443 -9.83 2.92 3.08
CA VAL A 443 -10.65 4.04 2.59
C VAL A 443 -11.22 4.80 3.79
N ALA A 444 -10.59 5.89 4.21
CA ALA A 444 -11.17 6.79 5.20
C ALA A 444 -12.14 7.76 4.51
N PRO A 445 -13.38 7.90 4.99
CA PRO A 445 -14.26 8.94 4.51
C PRO A 445 -13.71 10.31 4.91
N MET A 446 -13.78 11.27 4.00
CA MET A 446 -13.47 12.68 4.21
C MET A 446 -14.70 13.46 3.77
N ARG A 447 -15.12 14.48 4.53
CA ARG A 447 -16.21 15.36 4.12
C ARG A 447 -15.62 16.65 3.56
N LEU A 448 -16.16 17.12 2.44
CA LEU A 448 -15.78 18.41 1.87
C LEU A 448 -16.96 19.13 1.23
N THR A 449 -16.81 20.44 1.04
CA THR A 449 -17.69 21.28 0.21
C THR A 449 -16.80 22.17 -0.65
N VAL A 450 -17.28 22.57 -1.84
CA VAL A 450 -16.58 23.55 -2.69
C VAL A 450 -17.48 24.75 -2.89
N ILE A 451 -16.94 25.93 -2.58
CA ILE A 451 -17.68 27.18 -2.60
C ILE A 451 -16.88 28.19 -3.41
N THR A 452 -17.52 28.85 -4.38
CA THR A 452 -16.92 29.99 -5.08
C THR A 452 -17.43 31.30 -4.53
N PHE A 453 -16.52 32.26 -4.48
CA PHE A 453 -16.76 33.65 -4.12
C PHE A 453 -16.18 34.52 -5.23
N ALA A 454 -16.69 35.75 -5.37
CA ALA A 454 -16.00 36.78 -6.14
C ALA A 454 -14.84 37.37 -5.33
N ASN A 455 -13.77 37.83 -5.96
CA ASN A 455 -12.69 38.55 -5.25
C ASN A 455 -12.27 39.87 -5.91
N SER A 456 -12.56 40.08 -7.19
CA SER A 456 -12.67 41.44 -7.73
C SER A 456 -14.14 41.86 -7.72
N PHE A 457 -14.41 43.17 -7.61
CA PHE A 457 -15.78 43.72 -7.67
C PHE A 457 -16.68 43.32 -6.48
N GLY A 458 -16.23 43.58 -5.24
CA GLY A 458 -17.09 43.51 -4.05
C GLY A 458 -17.26 42.17 -3.37
N GLY A 459 -16.55 41.14 -3.84
CA GLY A 459 -16.47 39.87 -3.13
C GLY A 459 -15.32 39.82 -2.12
N ILE A 460 -15.59 39.13 -1.01
CA ILE A 460 -14.71 38.65 0.07
C ILE A 460 -13.42 39.44 0.37
N TRP A 461 -13.31 39.90 1.61
CA TRP A 461 -12.12 40.58 2.15
C TRP A 461 -10.90 39.65 2.22
N ASP A 462 -9.79 40.12 1.64
CA ASP A 462 -8.48 39.46 1.63
C ASP A 462 -7.68 39.82 2.90
N PRO A 463 -7.12 38.85 3.66
CA PRO A 463 -6.23 39.10 4.81
C PRO A 463 -4.92 39.83 4.47
N GLY A 464 -4.71 40.22 3.21
CA GLY A 464 -3.53 40.97 2.75
C GLY A 464 -3.67 42.49 2.61
N LYS A 465 -4.86 43.07 2.36
CA LYS A 465 -5.03 44.54 2.16
C LYS A 465 -6.48 45.04 2.32
N ASN A 466 -6.60 46.23 2.91
CA ASN A 466 -7.85 46.96 3.19
C ASN A 466 -8.54 47.69 2.01
N ASN A 467 -8.23 47.40 0.73
CA ASN A 467 -8.67 48.27 -0.38
C ASN A 467 -9.21 47.49 -1.60
N ALA A 468 -10.38 46.86 -1.48
CA ALA A 468 -11.12 46.39 -2.65
C ALA A 468 -11.68 47.60 -3.44
N TYR A 469 -11.69 47.52 -4.77
CA TYR A 469 -12.12 48.60 -5.68
C TYR A 469 -13.07 48.03 -6.72
N ASP A 470 -14.18 48.73 -6.96
CA ASP A 470 -15.16 48.43 -8.01
C ASP A 470 -14.96 49.34 -9.23
N PRO A 471 -14.34 48.86 -10.31
CA PRO A 471 -14.18 49.67 -11.51
C PRO A 471 -15.46 49.90 -12.32
N ALA A 472 -16.55 49.17 -12.09
CA ALA A 472 -17.84 49.44 -12.74
C ALA A 472 -18.51 50.70 -12.17
N THR A 473 -18.31 50.97 -10.88
CA THR A 473 -18.86 52.14 -10.19
C THR A 473 -17.81 53.20 -9.78
N GLY A 474 -16.53 52.87 -9.88
CA GLY A 474 -15.41 53.71 -9.45
C GLY A 474 -15.23 53.81 -7.92
N LYS A 475 -15.91 52.95 -7.14
CA LYS A 475 -15.98 53.05 -5.68
C LYS A 475 -14.91 52.17 -5.00
N THR A 476 -14.23 52.72 -4.00
CA THR A 476 -13.45 51.92 -3.04
C THR A 476 -14.40 51.27 -2.05
N ILE A 477 -14.30 49.95 -1.92
CA ILE A 477 -15.16 49.11 -1.11
C ILE A 477 -14.60 49.11 0.33
N THR A 478 -15.43 49.58 1.27
CA THR A 478 -15.10 49.66 2.70
C THR A 478 -15.65 48.45 3.46
N GLU A 479 -15.37 48.36 4.77
CA GLU A 479 -15.84 47.24 5.60
C GLU A 479 -17.37 47.09 5.67
N ASN A 480 -18.10 48.17 5.38
CA ASN A 480 -19.56 48.18 5.32
C ASN A 480 -20.12 47.84 3.92
N ASP A 481 -19.25 47.67 2.93
CA ASP A 481 -19.57 47.38 1.53
C ASP A 481 -19.20 45.93 1.13
N TYR A 482 -18.95 45.04 2.10
CA TYR A 482 -18.68 43.63 1.80
C TYR A 482 -19.93 42.89 1.37
N ALA A 483 -19.83 42.23 0.21
CA ALA A 483 -20.64 41.10 -0.15
C ALA A 483 -19.77 39.85 -0.04
N SER A 484 -19.75 39.26 1.13
CA SER A 484 -19.30 37.91 1.46
C SER A 484 -20.13 36.81 0.79
N ASN A 485 -20.73 37.11 -0.37
CA ASN A 485 -21.63 36.20 -1.08
C ASN A 485 -20.83 35.01 -1.60
N ALA A 486 -21.19 33.81 -1.15
CA ALA A 486 -21.03 32.63 -1.99
C ALA A 486 -21.79 32.89 -3.31
N TYR A 487 -21.15 32.55 -4.42
CA TYR A 487 -21.75 32.66 -5.76
C TYR A 487 -22.16 31.30 -6.30
N ASP A 488 -21.48 30.24 -5.85
CA ASP A 488 -21.78 28.89 -6.26
C ASP A 488 -21.34 27.88 -5.20
N VAL A 489 -22.05 26.76 -5.13
CA VAL A 489 -21.75 25.62 -4.28
C VAL A 489 -21.86 24.36 -5.12
N ALA A 490 -20.74 23.67 -5.30
CA ALA A 490 -20.69 22.52 -6.18
C ALA A 490 -21.73 21.45 -5.81
N GLY A 491 -22.42 20.93 -6.82
CA GLY A 491 -23.45 19.90 -6.77
C GLY A 491 -24.78 20.36 -6.15
N GLN A 492 -24.99 21.66 -5.96
CA GLN A 492 -26.19 22.22 -5.35
C GLN A 492 -26.79 23.34 -6.20
N SER A 493 -27.97 23.08 -6.78
CA SER A 493 -28.83 24.18 -7.21
C SER A 493 -29.50 24.85 -6.00
N PRO A 494 -29.60 26.18 -5.97
CA PRO A 494 -30.27 26.91 -4.90
C PRO A 494 -31.71 26.46 -4.69
N THR A 495 -32.14 26.37 -3.44
CA THR A 495 -33.56 26.41 -3.10
C THR A 495 -34.08 27.85 -3.07
N TRP A 496 -35.40 28.00 -3.18
CA TRP A 496 -36.06 29.31 -3.10
C TRP A 496 -35.83 29.98 -1.74
N GLU A 497 -35.82 29.19 -0.66
CA GLU A 497 -35.57 29.63 0.70
C GLU A 497 -34.12 30.09 0.91
N GLU A 498 -33.13 29.48 0.27
CA GLU A 498 -31.73 29.92 0.30
C GLU A 498 -31.52 31.24 -0.48
N LEU A 499 -32.27 31.44 -1.56
CA LEU A 499 -32.23 32.67 -2.36
C LEU A 499 -33.00 33.84 -1.71
N TYR A 500 -34.10 33.54 -1.02
CA TYR A 500 -35.10 34.55 -0.66
C TYR A 500 -35.70 34.41 0.76
N GLY A 501 -35.25 33.47 1.59
CA GLY A 501 -35.86 33.16 2.90
C GLY A 501 -35.06 33.57 4.16
N GLY A 502 -33.74 33.77 4.07
CA GLY A 502 -32.83 33.89 5.23
C GLY A 502 -32.49 35.29 5.75
N TRP A 503 -33.09 36.35 5.19
CA TRP A 503 -32.66 37.76 5.34
C TRP A 503 -32.59 38.33 6.77
N ALA A 504 -33.26 37.70 7.75
CA ALA A 504 -33.47 38.32 9.05
C ALA A 504 -32.35 38.03 10.08
N THR A 505 -31.46 37.06 9.83
CA THR A 505 -30.53 36.56 10.87
C THR A 505 -29.04 36.79 10.58
N GLY A 506 -28.65 37.24 9.40
CA GLY A 506 -27.25 37.64 9.12
C GLY A 506 -26.27 36.50 8.79
N ASP A 507 -26.72 35.25 8.80
CA ASP A 507 -25.86 34.06 8.67
C ASP A 507 -26.33 33.16 7.53
N TYR A 508 -25.43 32.69 6.65
CA TYR A 508 -25.74 31.70 5.61
C TYR A 508 -25.14 30.33 5.96
N THR A 509 -25.93 29.26 5.87
CA THR A 509 -25.49 27.87 6.11
C THR A 509 -25.46 27.10 4.79
N VAL A 510 -24.31 26.52 4.45
CA VAL A 510 -24.16 25.67 3.26
C VAL A 510 -24.49 24.22 3.62
N ASP A 511 -25.64 23.71 3.17
CA ASP A 511 -26.12 22.38 3.55
C ASP A 511 -25.52 21.23 2.71
N THR A 512 -24.92 21.53 1.56
CA THR A 512 -24.30 20.50 0.71
C THR A 512 -22.92 20.12 1.21
N SER A 513 -22.71 18.81 1.37
CA SER A 513 -21.39 18.23 1.64
C SER A 513 -21.23 16.90 0.93
N PHE A 514 -19.99 16.60 0.58
CA PHE A 514 -19.61 15.36 -0.09
C PHE A 514 -18.76 14.54 0.85
N THR A 515 -19.27 13.37 1.25
CA THR A 515 -18.44 12.36 1.89
C THR A 515 -17.76 11.54 0.79
N ILE A 516 -16.45 11.73 0.67
CA ILE A 516 -15.64 11.09 -0.33
C ILE A 516 -14.61 10.17 0.31
N ALA A 517 -14.11 9.26 -0.49
CA ALA A 517 -13.24 8.19 -0.07
C ALA A 517 -11.94 8.33 -0.85
N ILE A 518 -10.93 8.96 -0.25
CA ILE A 518 -9.60 9.09 -0.87
C ILE A 518 -8.75 7.92 -0.37
N ALA A 519 -8.48 6.97 -1.26
CA ALA A 519 -7.38 6.03 -1.05
C ALA A 519 -6.11 6.79 -1.43
N VAL A 520 -5.20 7.02 -0.48
CA VAL A 520 -3.89 7.67 -0.74
C VAL A 520 -2.82 6.60 -0.89
#